data_AF-A0A7K3AA39-F1
#
_entry.id   AF-A0A7K3AA39-F1
#
_cell.length_a   1.000
_cell.length_b   1.000
_cell.length_c   1.000
_cell.angle_alpha   90.00
_cell.angle_beta   90.00
_cell.angle_gamma   90.00
#
_symmetry.space_group_name_H-M   'P 1'
#
loop_
_entity.id
_entity.type
_entity.pdbx_description
1 polymer ?
#
loop_
_entity_poly.entity_id
_entity_poly.type
_entity_poly.pdbx_seq_one_letter_code
_entity_poly.pdbx_strand_id
1 'polypeptide(L)'
;MAPTTVPKTKETTARVRCTQKYAVGSPASSKARPLPSFHRFLAKVTQMIQDHTPKASRNQETGRLSFIRSVSPALLPHRRRGGAGETQNTSAETYGPGTCTFSSVPATHESYLTSYVKKSALLLAACSLSLVGITPAVAADGAGDDKPPAKMSNIGGDQLAKPGTQVNLGAGAPVLPEKLTGKSWIVTDAESGDVLASHNAHWELPPASTLKMLFADTLLHKFLKTQKHKVELSDLQGVGQGSSIAGIKENYTYTVRDLWLGVFLRSGNDAVHVLSAMNGGVPQTVQDMQAHADELQAEDTHVVTPDGYDEKGQHSSAYDLTLFARAGLQNDDFREYCSTVTAKLPKKQKKGKTTETFEIQNTNRLFTGEGDLSPYKGIAGVKNGNTTNAGATFTGVAERDGKVLLVTVMNPEAKESHAVYKETARLLDWGFAADGKVTPVGHLVLPKSQTAPSATTSPKGDAGPAKPAAHAAVSTSGGSSGMGIALAIIGGVLVVLAGAVFVVRKKWPVQKRS
;
A
#
# COMPACT_ATOMS: atom_id res chain seq x y z
N MET A 1 -22.01 -20.08 78.75
CA MET A 1 -22.45 -21.33 78.09
C MET A 1 -21.22 -22.17 77.79
N ALA A 2 -21.33 -23.49 77.92
CA ALA A 2 -20.21 -24.43 77.78
C ALA A 2 -19.89 -24.76 76.29
N PRO A 3 -18.72 -25.33 75.96
CA PRO A 3 -18.21 -25.49 74.59
C PRO A 3 -18.49 -26.89 74.01
N THR A 4 -17.85 -27.26 72.88
CA THR A 4 -16.83 -28.37 72.77
C THR A 4 -16.80 -29.04 71.37
N THR A 5 -15.57 -29.40 70.92
CA THR A 5 -15.17 -30.54 70.03
C THR A 5 -15.36 -30.60 68.51
N VAL A 6 -14.24 -30.96 67.86
CA VAL A 6 -14.07 -31.65 66.56
C VAL A 6 -13.94 -33.17 66.84
N PRO A 7 -14.31 -34.10 65.93
CA PRO A 7 -13.26 -35.00 65.38
C PRO A 7 -13.48 -35.54 63.94
N LYS A 8 -12.45 -36.29 63.50
CA LYS A 8 -12.12 -36.85 62.18
C LYS A 8 -12.92 -38.11 61.72
N THR A 9 -12.83 -38.38 60.39
CA THR A 9 -12.68 -39.71 59.72
C THR A 9 -13.71 -40.83 59.89
N LYS A 10 -14.29 -41.34 58.78
CA LYS A 10 -13.91 -42.61 58.10
C LYS A 10 -14.79 -42.95 56.87
N GLU A 11 -14.32 -43.89 56.05
CA GLU A 11 -14.97 -44.46 54.86
C GLU A 11 -16.17 -45.38 55.21
N THR A 12 -17.07 -45.69 54.25
CA THR A 12 -17.36 -47.08 53.76
C THR A 12 -18.54 -47.16 52.76
N THR A 13 -18.22 -47.56 51.53
CA THR A 13 -18.88 -48.49 50.57
C THR A 13 -20.39 -48.85 50.61
N ALA A 14 -21.05 -48.72 49.44
CA ALA A 14 -22.03 -49.68 48.87
C ALA A 14 -22.04 -49.56 47.31
N ARG A 15 -21.35 -50.41 46.53
CA ARG A 15 -21.76 -51.72 45.97
C ARG A 15 -23.10 -51.80 45.22
N VAL A 16 -23.02 -51.93 43.89
CA VAL A 16 -23.81 -52.88 43.08
C VAL A 16 -22.83 -53.65 42.15
N ARG A 17 -23.10 -54.93 41.89
CA ARG A 17 -22.26 -55.84 41.08
C ARG A 17 -22.95 -56.22 39.76
N CYS A 18 -22.17 -56.40 38.70
CA CYS A 18 -22.26 -57.53 37.74
C CYS A 18 -20.94 -57.53 36.94
N THR A 19 -19.95 -58.42 37.15
CA THR A 19 -19.79 -59.79 36.57
C THR A 19 -20.18 -59.87 35.09
N GLN A 20 -19.44 -60.44 34.14
CA GLN A 20 -18.42 -61.52 34.11
C GLN A 20 -17.41 -61.21 32.95
N LYS A 21 -16.24 -61.83 32.74
CA LYS A 21 -15.52 -62.99 33.35
C LYS A 21 -13.99 -62.75 33.23
N TYR A 22 -13.15 -63.79 33.34
CA TYR A 22 -11.68 -63.76 33.21
C TYR A 22 -11.18 -64.68 32.09
N ALA A 23 -9.96 -64.42 31.59
CA ALA A 23 -8.87 -65.40 31.58
C ALA A 23 -7.49 -64.70 31.50
N VAL A 24 -6.56 -65.07 32.38
CA VAL A 24 -5.13 -64.70 32.33
C VAL A 24 -4.32 -65.99 32.41
N GLY A 25 -3.32 -66.15 31.53
CA GLY A 25 -2.45 -67.33 31.53
C GLY A 25 -1.32 -67.23 30.49
N SER A 26 -0.09 -67.04 30.98
CA SER A 26 1.17 -67.36 30.29
C SER A 26 1.62 -68.78 30.69
N PRO A 27 2.58 -69.47 30.04
CA PRO A 27 3.71 -68.90 29.28
C PRO A 27 4.16 -69.64 27.99
N ALA A 28 5.21 -69.09 27.36
CA ALA A 28 6.24 -69.76 26.54
C ALA A 28 5.87 -70.48 25.21
N SER A 29 6.39 -69.94 24.08
CA SER A 29 7.36 -70.60 23.19
C SER A 29 7.25 -70.23 21.69
N SER A 30 8.41 -69.92 21.11
CA SER A 30 8.77 -70.05 19.69
C SER A 30 8.25 -69.05 18.62
N LYS A 31 9.22 -68.39 17.98
CA LYS A 31 9.29 -68.02 16.55
C LYS A 31 8.16 -67.14 15.96
N ALA A 32 8.28 -65.82 16.18
CA ALA A 32 7.88 -64.82 15.17
C ALA A 32 8.90 -63.67 15.14
N ARG A 33 9.38 -63.29 13.94
CA ARG A 33 10.24 -62.11 13.74
C ARG A 33 9.36 -60.85 13.74
N PRO A 34 9.73 -59.75 14.41
CA PRO A 34 8.96 -58.51 14.32
C PRO A 34 9.12 -57.88 12.92
N LEU A 35 7.99 -57.50 12.32
CA LEU A 35 7.95 -56.81 11.02
C LEU A 35 8.48 -55.36 11.16
N PRO A 36 9.27 -54.85 10.19
CA PRO A 36 9.95 -53.54 10.28
C PRO A 36 9.04 -52.33 9.98
N SER A 37 7.76 -52.39 10.38
CA SER A 37 6.74 -51.37 10.10
C SER A 37 6.36 -50.49 11.30
N PHE A 38 6.46 -50.98 12.55
CA PHE A 38 5.94 -50.24 13.71
C PHE A 38 6.82 -49.06 14.18
N HIS A 39 8.15 -49.14 14.05
CA HIS A 39 9.02 -47.99 14.33
C HIS A 39 8.89 -46.89 13.27
N ARG A 40 8.56 -47.24 12.02
CA ARG A 40 8.36 -46.28 10.92
C ARG A 40 7.03 -45.54 11.02
N PHE A 41 6.05 -46.10 11.71
CA PHE A 41 4.77 -45.46 12.01
C PHE A 41 4.90 -44.46 13.17
N LEU A 42 5.49 -44.88 14.31
CA LEU A 42 5.72 -43.98 15.45
C LEU A 42 6.65 -42.81 15.12
N ALA A 43 7.74 -43.04 14.37
CA ALA A 43 8.61 -41.95 13.92
C ALA A 43 7.85 -40.92 13.05
N LYS A 44 6.95 -41.37 12.17
CA LYS A 44 6.10 -40.46 11.38
C LYS A 44 5.13 -39.66 12.25
N VAL A 45 4.55 -40.24 13.29
CA VAL A 45 3.61 -39.54 14.17
C VAL A 45 4.32 -38.51 15.07
N THR A 46 5.50 -38.82 15.61
CA THR A 46 6.28 -37.83 16.38
C THR A 46 6.78 -36.68 15.51
N GLN A 47 7.22 -36.96 14.29
CA GLN A 47 7.64 -35.93 13.33
C GLN A 47 6.45 -35.02 12.93
N MET A 48 5.26 -35.60 12.69
CA MET A 48 4.05 -34.84 12.35
C MET A 48 3.55 -33.90 13.47
N ILE A 49 3.89 -34.17 14.74
CA ILE A 49 3.49 -33.32 15.88
C ILE A 49 4.52 -32.20 16.15
N GLN A 50 5.80 -32.37 15.80
CA GLN A 50 6.79 -31.29 15.90
C GLN A 50 6.70 -30.26 14.76
N ASP A 51 6.06 -30.61 13.63
CA ASP A 51 5.85 -29.68 12.49
C ASP A 51 4.70 -28.67 12.70
N HIS A 52 4.01 -28.69 13.84
CA HIS A 52 2.87 -27.79 14.14
C HIS A 52 3.23 -26.41 14.72
N THR A 53 4.49 -25.97 14.58
CA THR A 53 4.82 -24.53 14.68
C THR A 53 4.79 -23.94 13.26
N PRO A 54 3.85 -23.04 12.91
CA PRO A 54 3.72 -22.55 11.54
C PRO A 54 4.94 -21.70 11.14
N LYS A 55 5.89 -22.30 10.43
CA LYS A 55 6.94 -21.56 9.73
C LYS A 55 6.32 -20.80 8.55
N ALA A 56 6.39 -19.48 8.59
CA ALA A 56 5.84 -18.58 7.58
C ALA A 56 6.43 -18.74 6.17
N SER A 57 7.46 -19.59 5.97
CA SER A 57 8.10 -19.83 4.67
C SER A 57 7.18 -20.51 3.65
N ARG A 58 6.06 -21.13 4.05
CA ARG A 58 5.13 -21.81 3.11
C ARG A 58 4.27 -20.86 2.28
N ASN A 59 4.19 -19.57 2.63
CA ASN A 59 3.55 -18.54 1.81
C ASN A 59 4.58 -17.75 0.95
N GLN A 60 5.85 -18.21 0.85
CA GLN A 60 6.94 -17.46 0.20
C GLN A 60 7.40 -18.05 -1.15
N GLU A 61 6.56 -18.81 -1.86
CA GLU A 61 6.81 -19.19 -3.26
C GLU A 61 6.52 -18.01 -4.21
N THR A 62 7.29 -16.92 -4.05
CA THR A 62 7.09 -15.61 -4.71
C THR A 62 7.38 -15.60 -6.21
N GLY A 63 7.94 -16.68 -6.76
CA GLY A 63 8.38 -16.77 -8.16
C GLY A 63 7.26 -16.89 -9.20
N ARG A 64 5.99 -16.99 -8.79
CA ARG A 64 4.85 -17.23 -9.71
C ARG A 64 3.92 -16.03 -9.92
N LEU A 65 4.03 -14.99 -9.10
CA LEU A 65 3.11 -13.85 -9.07
C LEU A 65 3.36 -12.80 -10.18
N SER A 66 4.00 -13.18 -11.29
CA SER A 66 4.14 -12.33 -12.48
C SER A 66 3.06 -12.72 -13.50
N PHE A 67 1.94 -12.00 -13.50
CA PHE A 67 0.75 -12.33 -14.29
C PHE A 67 0.85 -11.99 -15.78
N ILE A 68 1.92 -11.29 -16.17
CA ILE A 68 2.19 -10.91 -17.56
C ILE A 68 3.56 -11.44 -17.96
N ARG A 69 3.61 -12.13 -19.11
CA ARG A 69 4.86 -12.62 -19.70
C ARG A 69 5.69 -11.42 -20.16
N SER A 70 6.88 -11.23 -19.59
CA SER A 70 7.74 -10.07 -19.89
C SER A 70 7.97 -9.89 -21.39
N VAL A 71 7.51 -8.75 -21.92
CA VAL A 71 7.76 -8.27 -23.28
C VAL A 71 8.65 -7.02 -23.25
N SER A 72 9.86 -7.21 -22.74
CA SER A 72 10.96 -6.24 -22.90
C SER A 72 11.95 -6.76 -23.93
N PRO A 73 12.31 -5.98 -24.97
CA PRO A 73 13.41 -6.33 -25.86
C PRO A 73 14.73 -6.47 -25.09
N ALA A 74 15.56 -7.44 -25.48
CA ALA A 74 16.82 -7.69 -24.80
C ALA A 74 17.76 -6.46 -24.84
N LEU A 75 18.13 -5.95 -23.66
CA LEU A 75 19.16 -4.93 -23.53
C LEU A 75 20.50 -5.48 -24.03
N LEU A 76 21.06 -4.83 -25.07
CA LEU A 76 22.35 -5.19 -25.63
C LEU A 76 23.48 -5.01 -24.58
N PRO A 77 24.41 -5.97 -24.46
CA PRO A 77 25.47 -5.90 -23.45
C PRO A 77 26.47 -4.79 -23.80
N HIS A 78 26.49 -3.71 -23.02
CA HIS A 78 27.50 -2.67 -23.21
C HIS A 78 28.88 -3.09 -22.68
N ARG A 79 29.91 -2.71 -23.43
CA ARG A 79 31.18 -3.43 -23.51
C ARG A 79 32.14 -3.01 -22.40
N ARG A 80 32.60 -3.95 -21.56
CA ARG A 80 33.75 -3.70 -20.68
C ARG A 80 34.97 -3.31 -21.53
N ARG A 81 35.60 -2.18 -21.20
CA ARG A 81 36.97 -1.86 -21.60
C ARG A 81 37.76 -1.53 -20.34
N GLY A 82 38.72 -2.37 -19.98
CA GLY A 82 39.72 -2.07 -18.96
C GLY A 82 41.08 -1.84 -19.61
N GLY A 83 42.05 -1.38 -18.82
CA GLY A 83 43.47 -1.41 -19.20
C GLY A 83 44.28 -0.20 -18.71
N ALA A 84 45.27 -0.48 -17.86
CA ALA A 84 46.35 0.39 -17.36
C ALA A 84 45.95 1.66 -16.56
N GLY A 85 46.59 2.01 -15.45
CA GLY A 85 47.65 1.34 -14.69
C GLY A 85 48.92 2.18 -14.61
N GLU A 86 49.15 2.82 -13.46
CA GLU A 86 50.45 3.37 -13.13
C GLU A 86 50.70 3.34 -11.61
N THR A 87 51.78 2.70 -11.22
CA THR A 87 52.30 2.65 -9.85
C THR A 87 53.40 3.69 -9.70
N GLN A 88 53.32 4.56 -8.69
CA GLN A 88 54.51 5.20 -8.13
C GLN A 88 54.55 5.08 -6.61
N ASN A 89 55.76 4.80 -6.13
CA ASN A 89 56.13 4.61 -4.73
C ASN A 89 56.69 5.90 -4.13
N THR A 90 57.00 5.83 -2.83
CA THR A 90 57.72 6.83 -2.01
C THR A 90 56.87 8.05 -1.60
N SER A 91 57.07 8.64 -0.42
CA SER A 91 58.10 8.42 0.62
C SER A 91 57.49 8.37 2.03
N ALA A 92 58.21 7.74 2.96
CA ALA A 92 57.87 7.78 4.38
C ALA A 92 58.39 9.07 5.02
N GLU A 93 57.68 9.58 6.03
CA GLU A 93 58.30 10.43 7.04
C GLU A 93 57.70 10.12 8.41
N THR A 94 58.58 10.02 9.42
CA THR A 94 58.25 9.55 10.76
C THR A 94 58.67 10.61 11.76
N TYR A 95 57.72 11.13 12.56
CA TYR A 95 58.04 11.88 13.76
C TYR A 95 57.20 11.38 14.94
N GLY A 96 57.92 11.07 16.03
CA GLY A 96 57.36 10.58 17.29
C GLY A 96 57.02 11.71 18.28
N PRO A 97 57.00 11.42 19.59
CA PRO A 97 55.71 11.37 20.28
C PRO A 97 55.48 12.51 21.27
N GLY A 98 54.21 12.87 21.47
CA GLY A 98 53.76 13.82 22.49
C GLY A 98 52.84 13.18 23.52
N THR A 99 53.35 12.90 24.71
CA THR A 99 52.56 12.52 25.89
C THR A 99 52.08 13.76 26.63
N CYS A 100 50.80 13.85 27.00
CA CYS A 100 50.35 14.66 28.13
C CYS A 100 49.10 14.04 28.78
N THR A 101 49.04 14.14 30.11
CA THR A 101 48.12 13.40 30.99
C THR A 101 46.95 14.24 31.48
N PHE A 102 45.81 13.56 31.74
CA PHE A 102 44.76 13.85 32.73
C PHE A 102 44.45 15.30 33.16
N SER A 103 43.15 15.64 33.11
CA SER A 103 42.44 15.99 34.34
C SER A 103 40.96 15.60 34.27
N SER A 104 40.28 15.52 35.42
CA SER A 104 38.96 14.89 35.58
C SER A 104 38.19 15.49 36.76
N VAL A 105 36.86 15.23 36.84
CA VAL A 105 35.96 15.46 38.00
C VAL A 105 35.58 16.96 38.22
N PRO A 106 34.40 17.34 38.80
CA PRO A 106 33.32 16.55 39.41
C PRO A 106 31.91 16.69 38.76
N ALA A 107 30.96 15.92 39.33
CA ALA A 107 29.51 16.07 39.18
C ALA A 107 28.88 16.55 40.51
N THR A 108 27.67 17.14 40.44
CA THR A 108 26.71 17.21 41.58
C THR A 108 25.25 17.21 41.12
N HIS A 109 24.37 16.67 41.97
CA HIS A 109 22.91 16.82 41.96
C HIS A 109 22.48 18.32 42.04
N GLU A 110 21.28 18.76 41.65
CA GLU A 110 20.00 18.46 42.32
C GLU A 110 18.73 18.79 41.49
N SER A 111 17.58 18.37 42.04
CA SER A 111 16.20 18.55 41.56
C SER A 111 15.58 19.91 41.91
N TYR A 112 14.68 20.45 41.08
CA TYR A 112 13.54 21.26 41.57
C TYR A 112 12.26 21.10 40.70
N LEU A 113 11.14 20.86 41.38
CA LEU A 113 9.78 21.15 40.91
C LEU A 113 9.50 22.65 41.04
N THR A 114 8.57 23.20 40.24
CA THR A 114 7.30 23.82 40.69
C THR A 114 6.63 24.58 39.53
N SER A 115 5.30 24.64 39.54
CA SER A 115 4.46 25.27 38.52
C SER A 115 4.48 26.81 38.54
N TYR A 116 4.09 27.42 37.42
CA TYR A 116 3.44 28.73 37.44
C TYR A 116 2.16 28.73 36.59
N VAL A 117 1.02 28.78 37.28
CA VAL A 117 -0.27 29.20 36.72
C VAL A 117 -0.51 30.63 37.18
N LYS A 118 -0.74 31.57 36.26
CA LYS A 118 -1.52 32.78 36.55
C LYS A 118 -2.40 33.15 35.36
N LYS A 119 -3.69 33.29 35.64
CA LYS A 119 -4.71 33.86 34.74
C LYS A 119 -4.68 35.38 34.88
N SER A 120 -4.97 36.09 33.80
CA SER A 120 -5.45 37.49 33.81
C SER A 120 -6.67 37.57 32.90
N ALA A 121 -7.68 38.35 33.30
CA ALA A 121 -8.96 38.42 32.59
C ALA A 121 -9.56 39.83 32.66
N LEU A 122 -10.35 40.19 31.63
CA LEU A 122 -11.17 41.41 31.48
C LEU A 122 -10.35 42.73 31.34
N LEU A 123 -10.85 43.80 30.69
CA LEU A 123 -12.23 44.14 30.29
C LEU A 123 -12.29 44.93 28.95
N LEU A 124 -13.50 45.12 28.42
CA LEU A 124 -13.88 45.67 27.10
C LEU A 124 -13.49 47.14 26.82
N ALA A 125 -13.39 47.47 25.52
CA ALA A 125 -13.95 48.69 24.93
C ALA A 125 -14.39 48.42 23.47
N ALA A 126 -15.47 49.07 23.00
CA ALA A 126 -16.13 48.78 21.72
C ALA A 126 -15.79 49.81 20.62
N CYS A 127 -15.95 49.43 19.33
CA CYS A 127 -16.21 50.38 18.26
C CYS A 127 -16.86 49.77 16.99
N SER A 128 -18.03 50.33 16.63
CA SER A 128 -18.60 50.55 15.28
C SER A 128 -18.61 49.44 14.20
N LEU A 129 -19.83 49.16 13.71
CA LEU A 129 -20.10 48.42 12.47
C LEU A 129 -19.43 49.05 11.23
N SER A 130 -19.05 48.19 10.29
CA SER A 130 -19.06 48.49 8.84
C SER A 130 -19.49 47.25 8.09
N LEU A 131 -20.64 47.32 7.39
CA LEU A 131 -21.08 46.23 6.52
C LEU A 131 -20.20 46.19 5.26
N VAL A 132 -19.46 45.10 5.08
CA VAL A 132 -18.95 44.66 3.78
C VAL A 132 -19.39 43.22 3.59
N GLY A 133 -20.04 42.93 2.45
CA GLY A 133 -20.62 41.62 2.18
C GLY A 133 -19.55 40.54 2.05
N ILE A 134 -19.40 39.72 3.10
CA ILE A 134 -18.71 38.44 3.02
C ILE A 134 -19.70 37.44 2.45
N THR A 135 -19.51 37.06 1.18
CA THR A 135 -20.08 35.81 0.66
C THR A 135 -19.64 34.67 1.58
N PRO A 136 -20.53 33.76 2.02
CA PRO A 136 -20.11 32.62 2.83
C PRO A 136 -19.14 31.78 2.00
N ALA A 137 -17.85 31.84 2.34
CA ALA A 137 -16.93 30.78 1.99
C ALA A 137 -17.51 29.52 2.62
N VAL A 138 -17.85 28.53 1.80
CA VAL A 138 -18.35 27.24 2.29
C VAL A 138 -17.22 26.60 3.08
N ALA A 139 -17.28 26.76 4.40
CA ALA A 139 -16.56 25.94 5.33
C ALA A 139 -17.16 24.53 5.23
N ALA A 140 -16.57 23.73 4.33
CA ALA A 140 -16.72 22.29 4.36
C ALA A 140 -15.97 21.79 5.61
N ASP A 141 -16.64 21.89 6.76
CA ASP A 141 -16.23 21.24 7.99
C ASP A 141 -16.30 19.73 7.81
N GLY A 142 -15.30 19.03 8.35
CA GLY A 142 -15.09 17.61 8.10
C GLY A 142 -16.12 16.72 8.80
N ALA A 143 -17.18 16.38 8.08
CA ALA A 143 -17.93 15.14 8.24
C ALA A 143 -18.41 14.71 6.85
N GLY A 144 -17.73 13.74 6.23
CA GLY A 144 -18.19 13.17 4.96
C GLY A 144 -19.52 12.46 5.18
N ASP A 145 -20.44 12.57 4.23
CA ASP A 145 -21.71 11.83 4.26
C ASP A 145 -21.43 10.32 4.45
N ASP A 146 -22.12 9.68 5.40
CA ASP A 146 -22.03 8.23 5.65
C ASP A 146 -22.65 7.37 4.51
N LYS A 147 -22.80 7.93 3.31
CA LYS A 147 -23.44 7.31 2.15
C LYS A 147 -22.62 7.55 0.88
N PRO A 148 -22.49 6.57 -0.01
CA PRO A 148 -21.84 6.75 -1.29
C PRO A 148 -22.60 7.78 -2.15
N PRO A 149 -21.91 8.52 -3.03
CA PRO A 149 -22.55 9.35 -4.04
C PRO A 149 -23.53 8.55 -4.91
N ALA A 150 -24.63 9.19 -5.33
CA ALA A 150 -25.65 8.53 -6.18
C ALA A 150 -25.13 8.13 -7.57
N LYS A 151 -24.01 8.70 -8.00
CA LYS A 151 -23.19 8.30 -9.15
C LYS A 151 -21.73 8.48 -8.78
N MET A 152 -20.89 7.49 -9.10
CA MET A 152 -19.43 7.56 -9.00
C MET A 152 -18.81 7.41 -10.40
N SER A 153 -17.48 7.32 -10.54
CA SER A 153 -16.85 7.06 -11.85
C SER A 153 -17.37 5.75 -12.47
N ASN A 154 -17.42 5.71 -13.81
CA ASN A 154 -17.78 4.51 -14.58
C ASN A 154 -16.59 3.86 -15.29
N ILE A 155 -15.36 4.30 -14.98
CA ILE A 155 -14.16 3.66 -15.50
C ILE A 155 -14.13 2.19 -15.08
N GLY A 156 -13.75 1.30 -16.01
CA GLY A 156 -13.86 -0.15 -15.80
C GLY A 156 -15.27 -0.76 -15.97
N GLY A 157 -16.36 0.03 -15.93
CA GLY A 157 -17.69 -0.37 -16.40
C GLY A 157 -18.88 0.19 -15.62
N ASP A 158 -20.02 0.35 -16.32
CA ASP A 158 -21.25 1.01 -15.80
C ASP A 158 -21.88 0.38 -14.55
N GLN A 159 -21.54 -0.85 -14.17
CA GLN A 159 -22.00 -1.41 -12.90
C GLN A 159 -21.19 -0.85 -11.72
N LEU A 160 -19.89 -0.61 -11.90
CA LEU A 160 -18.99 -0.11 -10.84
C LEU A 160 -19.37 1.30 -10.37
N ALA A 161 -19.96 2.10 -11.26
CA ALA A 161 -20.48 3.45 -10.97
C ALA A 161 -21.69 3.49 -10.02
N LYS A 162 -22.32 2.35 -9.76
CA LYS A 162 -23.57 2.26 -8.98
C LYS A 162 -23.27 2.07 -7.49
N PRO A 163 -23.99 2.77 -6.61
CA PRO A 163 -23.91 2.49 -5.18
C PRO A 163 -24.51 1.11 -4.84
N GLY A 164 -24.04 0.54 -3.75
CA GLY A 164 -24.40 -0.80 -3.28
C GLY A 164 -23.56 -1.92 -3.93
N THR A 165 -23.90 -3.15 -3.57
CA THR A 165 -23.19 -4.36 -4.01
C THR A 165 -23.52 -4.71 -5.46
N GLN A 166 -22.50 -4.90 -6.29
CA GLN A 166 -22.59 -5.40 -7.65
C GLN A 166 -22.01 -6.81 -7.72
N VAL A 167 -22.79 -7.80 -8.18
CA VAL A 167 -22.34 -9.17 -8.45
C VAL A 167 -23.31 -9.84 -9.43
N ASN A 168 -22.78 -10.52 -10.45
CA ASN A 168 -23.58 -11.29 -11.41
C ASN A 168 -23.35 -12.79 -11.18
N LEU A 169 -24.14 -13.38 -10.27
CA LEU A 169 -24.06 -14.80 -9.92
C LEU A 169 -24.58 -15.69 -11.05
N GLY A 170 -23.73 -16.61 -11.53
CA GLY A 170 -24.12 -17.71 -12.42
C GLY A 170 -24.56 -18.97 -11.66
N ALA A 171 -24.86 -20.02 -12.42
CA ALA A 171 -25.30 -21.29 -11.85
C ALA A 171 -24.23 -21.92 -10.95
N GLY A 172 -24.59 -22.21 -9.69
CA GLY A 172 -23.67 -22.81 -8.70
C GLY A 172 -22.64 -21.85 -8.11
N ALA A 173 -22.71 -20.54 -8.39
CA ALA A 173 -21.91 -19.54 -7.70
C ALA A 173 -22.31 -19.45 -6.22
N PRO A 174 -21.35 -19.31 -5.28
CA PRO A 174 -21.67 -19.05 -3.88
C PRO A 174 -22.26 -17.65 -3.71
N VAL A 175 -23.22 -17.51 -2.80
CA VAL A 175 -23.69 -16.19 -2.35
C VAL A 175 -22.56 -15.43 -1.65
N LEU A 176 -22.59 -14.10 -1.71
CA LEU A 176 -21.63 -13.26 -0.99
C LEU A 176 -21.76 -13.46 0.54
N PRO A 177 -20.66 -13.34 1.31
CA PRO A 177 -20.71 -13.38 2.76
C PRO A 177 -21.61 -12.30 3.37
N GLU A 178 -22.47 -12.66 4.33
CA GLU A 178 -23.40 -11.73 4.98
C GLU A 178 -22.71 -10.65 5.82
N LYS A 179 -21.48 -10.90 6.28
CA LYS A 179 -20.72 -10.03 7.18
C LYS A 179 -19.69 -9.20 6.40
N LEU A 180 -20.19 -8.32 5.53
CA LEU A 180 -19.40 -7.33 4.81
C LEU A 180 -19.93 -5.94 5.19
N THR A 181 -19.06 -5.12 5.77
CA THR A 181 -19.37 -3.79 6.32
C THR A 181 -18.37 -2.72 5.85
N GLY A 182 -17.38 -3.08 5.03
CA GLY A 182 -16.55 -2.12 4.30
C GLY A 182 -17.40 -1.13 3.52
N LYS A 183 -17.26 0.17 3.82
CA LYS A 183 -17.89 1.27 3.04
C LYS A 183 -17.59 1.15 1.54
N SER A 184 -16.40 0.70 1.18
CA SER A 184 -16.06 0.32 -0.19
C SER A 184 -15.24 -0.97 -0.21
N TRP A 185 -15.50 -1.86 -1.18
CA TRP A 185 -14.65 -3.02 -1.45
C TRP A 185 -14.76 -3.51 -2.90
N ILE A 186 -13.74 -4.26 -3.34
CA ILE A 186 -13.68 -4.86 -4.68
C ILE A 186 -12.96 -6.21 -4.64
N VAL A 187 -13.39 -7.16 -5.48
CA VAL A 187 -12.76 -8.47 -5.69
C VAL A 187 -12.44 -8.62 -7.17
N THR A 188 -11.17 -8.80 -7.51
CA THR A 188 -10.73 -8.88 -8.91
C THR A 188 -9.81 -10.08 -9.17
N ASP A 189 -9.85 -10.59 -10.40
CA ASP A 189 -8.77 -11.39 -10.94
C ASP A 189 -7.55 -10.48 -11.19
N ALA A 190 -6.35 -10.90 -10.78
CA ALA A 190 -5.14 -10.10 -10.94
C ALA A 190 -4.55 -10.15 -12.36
N GLU A 191 -4.77 -11.26 -13.07
CA GLU A 191 -4.25 -11.51 -14.42
C GLU A 191 -5.09 -10.80 -15.47
N SER A 192 -6.37 -11.17 -15.62
CA SER A 192 -7.28 -10.55 -16.59
C SER A 192 -7.67 -9.13 -16.18
N GLY A 193 -7.77 -8.89 -14.87
CA GLY A 193 -8.30 -7.65 -14.31
C GLY A 193 -9.83 -7.66 -14.15
N ASP A 194 -10.50 -8.78 -14.41
CA ASP A 194 -11.95 -8.89 -14.28
C ASP A 194 -12.39 -8.58 -12.84
N VAL A 195 -13.37 -7.71 -12.68
CA VAL A 195 -14.00 -7.43 -11.39
C VAL A 195 -15.12 -8.44 -11.18
N LEU A 196 -14.94 -9.34 -10.21
CA LEU A 196 -15.86 -10.44 -9.92
C LEU A 196 -17.06 -9.98 -9.08
N ALA A 197 -16.81 -9.07 -8.13
CA ALA A 197 -17.82 -8.37 -7.35
C ALA A 197 -17.25 -7.07 -6.78
N SER A 198 -18.12 -6.13 -6.44
CA SER A 198 -17.75 -4.89 -5.76
C SER A 198 -18.87 -4.35 -4.88
N HIS A 199 -18.54 -3.39 -4.02
CA HIS A 199 -19.49 -2.54 -3.31
C HIS A 199 -18.92 -1.12 -3.27
N ASN A 200 -19.62 -0.15 -3.86
CA ASN A 200 -19.19 1.24 -3.95
C ASN A 200 -17.74 1.39 -4.47
N ALA A 201 -17.38 0.71 -5.57
CA ALA A 201 -16.00 0.55 -6.04
C ALA A 201 -15.23 1.89 -6.18
N HIS A 202 -15.93 2.92 -6.67
CA HIS A 202 -15.44 4.27 -6.94
C HIS A 202 -15.85 5.29 -5.86
N TRP A 203 -16.13 4.85 -4.63
CA TRP A 203 -16.37 5.80 -3.53
C TRP A 203 -15.02 6.34 -3.06
N GLU A 204 -14.77 7.61 -3.38
CA GLU A 204 -13.69 8.43 -2.84
C GLU A 204 -13.71 8.41 -1.30
N LEU A 205 -12.70 7.78 -0.72
CA LEU A 205 -12.48 7.65 0.72
C LEU A 205 -11.00 7.92 1.04
N PRO A 206 -10.65 8.41 2.25
CA PRO A 206 -9.25 8.57 2.63
C PRO A 206 -8.54 7.21 2.60
N PRO A 207 -7.39 7.07 1.91
CA PRO A 207 -6.78 5.75 1.69
C PRO A 207 -6.06 5.21 2.93
N ALA A 208 -5.63 6.06 3.86
CA ALA A 208 -4.56 5.72 4.80
C ALA A 208 -3.30 5.18 4.06
N SER A 209 -2.49 4.37 4.76
CA SER A 209 -1.23 3.85 4.22
C SER A 209 -1.35 2.82 3.07
N THR A 210 -2.53 2.50 2.53
CA THR A 210 -2.62 1.75 1.25
C THR A 210 -2.13 2.61 0.08
N LEU A 211 -2.20 3.95 0.17
CA LEU A 211 -1.61 4.87 -0.81
C LEU A 211 -0.10 4.66 -1.00
N LYS A 212 0.59 4.05 -0.02
CA LYS A 212 1.99 3.65 -0.16
C LYS A 212 2.25 2.63 -1.29
N MET A 213 1.22 1.99 -1.83
CA MET A 213 1.32 1.17 -3.05
C MET A 213 1.60 2.04 -4.29
N LEU A 214 0.88 3.15 -4.45
CA LEU A 214 1.13 4.14 -5.51
C LEU A 214 2.54 4.74 -5.37
N PHE A 215 2.92 5.14 -4.15
CA PHE A 215 4.26 5.65 -3.83
C PHE A 215 5.38 4.65 -4.22
N ALA A 216 5.18 3.36 -3.91
CA ALA A 216 6.13 2.32 -4.24
C ALA A 216 6.26 2.12 -5.75
N ASP A 217 5.15 2.01 -6.47
CA ASP A 217 5.15 1.83 -7.94
C ASP A 217 5.78 3.04 -8.65
N THR A 218 5.50 4.25 -8.15
CA THR A 218 6.06 5.53 -8.66
C THR A 218 7.58 5.64 -8.50
N LEU A 219 8.17 5.14 -7.41
CA LEU A 219 9.59 5.38 -7.09
C LEU A 219 10.51 4.16 -7.13
N LEU A 220 10.00 2.93 -7.11
CA LEU A 220 10.82 1.71 -7.04
C LEU A 220 11.88 1.65 -8.14
N HIS A 221 11.51 2.04 -9.37
CA HIS A 221 12.37 2.00 -10.54
C HIS A 221 13.45 3.10 -10.56
N LYS A 222 13.35 4.13 -9.71
CA LYS A 222 14.27 5.27 -9.69
C LYS A 222 15.57 5.01 -8.93
N PHE A 223 15.58 4.01 -8.03
CA PHE A 223 16.69 3.81 -7.08
C PHE A 223 17.14 2.34 -7.04
N LEU A 224 18.45 2.10 -7.15
CA LEU A 224 19.00 0.74 -7.06
C LEU A 224 18.88 0.21 -5.63
N LYS A 225 18.41 -1.03 -5.42
CA LYS A 225 18.32 -1.68 -4.09
C LYS A 225 19.55 -1.51 -3.20
N THR A 226 20.73 -1.60 -3.82
CA THR A 226 22.05 -1.56 -3.17
C THR A 226 22.60 -0.15 -2.96
N GLN A 227 21.96 0.88 -3.54
CA GLN A 227 22.28 2.28 -3.27
C GLN A 227 22.12 2.55 -1.79
N LYS A 228 23.05 3.33 -1.23
CA LYS A 228 23.09 3.70 0.17
C LYS A 228 22.80 5.18 0.31
N HIS A 229 21.97 5.51 1.29
CA HIS A 229 21.68 6.89 1.68
C HIS A 229 22.06 7.09 3.15
N LYS A 230 22.85 8.11 3.46
CA LYS A 230 23.06 8.57 4.83
C LYS A 230 21.93 9.55 5.12
N VAL A 231 21.05 9.17 6.04
CA VAL A 231 19.89 10.00 6.40
C VAL A 231 20.38 11.26 7.09
N GLU A 232 19.97 12.41 6.58
CA GLU A 232 20.14 13.71 7.24
C GLU A 232 18.86 14.10 7.99
N LEU A 233 18.96 15.03 8.95
CA LEU A 233 17.80 15.44 9.75
C LEU A 233 16.69 16.09 8.89
N SER A 234 17.05 16.70 7.76
CA SER A 234 16.12 17.22 6.75
C SER A 234 15.19 16.15 6.19
N ASP A 235 15.68 14.93 6.04
CA ASP A 235 15.00 13.83 5.34
C ASP A 235 13.87 13.24 6.19
N LEU A 236 13.81 13.59 7.47
CA LEU A 236 12.80 13.19 8.45
C LEU A 236 11.85 14.35 8.82
N GLN A 237 12.00 15.52 8.19
CA GLN A 237 11.10 16.65 8.43
C GLN A 237 9.70 16.38 7.87
N GLY A 238 8.67 16.86 8.58
CA GLY A 238 7.26 16.71 8.20
C GLY A 238 6.63 15.37 8.56
N VAL A 239 7.36 14.40 9.13
CA VAL A 239 6.77 13.14 9.61
C VAL A 239 5.80 13.45 10.77
N GLY A 240 4.50 13.25 10.55
CA GLY A 240 3.43 13.65 11.47
C GLY A 240 3.50 12.95 12.84
N GLN A 241 3.10 13.64 13.90
CA GLN A 241 3.06 13.06 15.24
C GLN A 241 2.05 11.91 15.31
N GLY A 242 2.47 10.75 15.80
CA GLY A 242 1.64 9.53 15.84
C GLY A 242 1.67 8.70 14.55
N SER A 243 2.44 9.11 13.54
CA SER A 243 2.72 8.32 12.33
C SER A 243 3.27 6.93 12.67
N SER A 244 3.07 5.98 11.75
CA SER A 244 3.80 4.72 11.78
C SER A 244 5.28 4.96 11.46
N ILE A 245 6.17 4.39 12.28
CA ILE A 245 7.62 4.58 12.20
C ILE A 245 8.31 3.21 12.07
N ALA A 246 9.19 3.07 11.08
CA ALA A 246 10.02 1.87 10.88
C ALA A 246 11.26 1.86 11.80
N GLY A 247 11.72 3.01 12.27
CA GLY A 247 12.89 3.19 13.13
C GLY A 247 14.11 3.70 12.38
N ILE A 248 13.91 4.39 11.27
CA ILE A 248 14.94 5.10 10.51
C ILE A 248 15.44 6.29 11.35
N LYS A 249 16.73 6.57 11.29
CA LYS A 249 17.40 7.59 12.11
C LYS A 249 18.37 8.42 11.31
N GLU A 250 18.46 9.69 11.69
CA GLU A 250 19.47 10.62 11.23
C GLU A 250 20.89 10.12 11.51
N ASN A 251 21.83 10.51 10.65
CA ASN A 251 23.24 10.12 10.64
C ASN A 251 23.53 8.62 10.43
N TYR A 252 22.51 7.77 10.23
CA TYR A 252 22.70 6.36 9.89
C TYR A 252 22.56 6.14 8.38
N THR A 253 23.32 5.18 7.86
CA THR A 253 23.31 4.81 6.44
C THR A 253 22.41 3.60 6.22
N TYR A 254 21.38 3.73 5.40
CA TYR A 254 20.47 2.66 5.01
C TYR A 254 20.66 2.34 3.54
N THR A 255 20.41 1.10 3.13
CA THR A 255 20.21 0.78 1.71
C THR A 255 18.80 1.18 1.29
N VAL A 256 18.59 1.44 0.00
CA VAL A 256 17.24 1.65 -0.57
C VAL A 256 16.32 0.46 -0.25
N ARG A 257 16.86 -0.76 -0.26
CA ARG A 257 16.15 -1.97 0.21
C ARG A 257 15.70 -1.88 1.67
N ASP A 258 16.54 -1.38 2.58
CA ASP A 258 16.18 -1.20 4.00
C ASP A 258 15.01 -0.21 4.16
N LEU A 259 15.03 0.88 3.38
CA LEU A 259 13.95 1.88 3.37
C LEU A 259 12.63 1.27 2.87
N TRP A 260 12.64 0.58 1.73
CA TRP A 260 11.44 -0.09 1.21
C TRP A 260 10.87 -1.16 2.15
N LEU A 261 11.72 -1.91 2.86
CA LEU A 261 11.26 -2.82 3.91
C LEU A 261 10.62 -2.08 5.07
N GLY A 262 11.11 -0.89 5.44
CA GLY A 262 10.44 0.00 6.39
C GLY A 262 9.05 0.44 5.93
N VAL A 263 8.92 0.83 4.65
CA VAL A 263 7.65 1.22 4.01
C VAL A 263 6.63 0.09 4.04
N PHE A 264 6.99 -1.11 3.57
CA PHE A 264 6.04 -2.23 3.46
C PHE A 264 5.71 -2.88 4.80
N LEU A 265 6.71 -3.29 5.58
CA LEU A 265 6.47 -4.07 6.80
C LEU A 265 5.88 -3.20 7.91
N ARG A 266 6.48 -2.04 8.17
CA ARG A 266 6.14 -1.17 9.31
C ARG A 266 5.24 0.00 8.96
N SER A 267 4.88 0.16 7.69
CA SER A 267 4.15 1.34 7.21
C SER A 267 4.91 2.65 7.48
N GLY A 268 6.25 2.59 7.55
CA GLY A 268 7.09 3.67 8.08
C GLY A 268 7.04 4.95 7.26
N ASN A 269 6.41 6.00 7.79
CA ASN A 269 6.39 7.33 7.18
C ASN A 269 7.80 7.95 7.20
N ASP A 270 8.62 7.62 8.21
CA ASP A 270 10.05 7.93 8.27
C ASP A 270 10.81 7.41 7.03
N ALA A 271 10.56 6.18 6.60
CA ALA A 271 11.16 5.62 5.39
C ALA A 271 10.62 6.28 4.10
N VAL A 272 9.32 6.62 4.06
CA VAL A 272 8.70 7.36 2.95
C VAL A 272 9.31 8.75 2.79
N HIS A 273 9.50 9.50 3.88
CA HIS A 273 10.08 10.85 3.83
C HIS A 273 11.54 10.82 3.35
N VAL A 274 12.35 9.85 3.77
CA VAL A 274 13.72 9.68 3.26
C VAL A 274 13.74 9.38 1.76
N LEU A 275 12.91 8.43 1.29
CA LEU A 275 12.80 8.11 -0.13
C LEU A 275 12.23 9.30 -0.95
N SER A 276 11.34 10.10 -0.36
CA SER A 276 10.84 11.34 -0.96
C SER A 276 11.94 12.40 -1.06
N ALA A 277 12.77 12.57 -0.03
CA ALA A 277 13.93 13.47 -0.05
C ALA A 277 14.94 13.07 -1.15
N MET A 278 15.20 11.76 -1.31
CA MET A 278 15.99 11.22 -2.42
C MET A 278 15.39 11.49 -3.81
N ASN A 279 14.06 11.69 -3.89
CA ASN A 279 13.33 12.03 -5.11
C ASN A 279 13.16 13.56 -5.34
N GLY A 280 13.90 14.41 -4.60
CA GLY A 280 13.79 15.88 -4.71
C GLY A 280 12.78 16.50 -3.75
N GLY A 281 12.31 15.74 -2.76
CA GLY A 281 11.43 16.20 -1.68
C GLY A 281 9.99 15.75 -1.82
N VAL A 282 9.20 15.99 -0.77
CA VAL A 282 7.76 15.70 -0.73
C VAL A 282 6.99 16.37 -1.87
N PRO A 283 7.19 17.66 -2.22
CA PRO A 283 6.44 18.29 -3.32
C PRO A 283 6.65 17.63 -4.68
N GLN A 284 7.90 17.29 -5.03
CA GLN A 284 8.19 16.56 -6.28
C GLN A 284 7.57 15.16 -6.26
N THR A 285 7.64 14.49 -5.11
CA THR A 285 7.10 13.14 -4.96
C THR A 285 5.58 13.09 -5.08
N VAL A 286 4.87 14.07 -4.53
CA VAL A 286 3.41 14.20 -4.68
C VAL A 286 3.04 14.47 -6.15
N GLN A 287 3.79 15.31 -6.86
CA GLN A 287 3.60 15.54 -8.30
C GLN A 287 3.82 14.28 -9.11
N ASP A 288 4.90 13.55 -8.85
CA ASP A 288 5.21 12.28 -9.52
C ASP A 288 4.12 11.23 -9.27
N MET A 289 3.63 11.12 -8.03
CA MET A 289 2.57 10.19 -7.65
C MET A 289 1.23 10.53 -8.30
N GLN A 290 0.85 11.81 -8.36
CA GLN A 290 -0.37 12.21 -9.06
C GLN A 290 -0.24 11.92 -10.56
N ALA A 291 0.89 12.25 -11.18
CA ALA A 291 1.13 11.94 -12.59
C ALA A 291 1.09 10.43 -12.88
N HIS A 292 1.56 9.60 -11.94
CA HIS A 292 1.49 8.14 -12.05
C HIS A 292 0.08 7.60 -11.81
N ALA A 293 -0.70 8.18 -10.89
CA ALA A 293 -2.13 7.88 -10.73
C ALA A 293 -2.90 8.22 -12.01
N ASP A 294 -2.64 9.38 -12.62
CA ASP A 294 -3.23 9.80 -13.88
C ASP A 294 -2.86 8.83 -15.03
N GLU A 295 -1.63 8.34 -15.10
CA GLU A 295 -1.18 7.34 -16.08
C GLU A 295 -1.88 5.98 -15.91
N LEU A 296 -2.09 5.56 -14.66
CA LEU A 296 -2.84 4.34 -14.32
C LEU A 296 -4.36 4.49 -14.50
N GLN A 297 -4.85 5.70 -14.80
CA GLN A 297 -6.28 6.05 -14.88
C GLN A 297 -7.02 5.91 -13.54
N ALA A 298 -6.35 6.25 -12.44
CA ALA A 298 -6.93 6.28 -11.11
C ALA A 298 -7.65 7.62 -10.87
N GLU A 299 -8.85 7.74 -11.43
CA GLU A 299 -9.64 8.99 -11.48
C GLU A 299 -10.26 9.40 -10.14
N ASP A 300 -10.36 8.49 -9.16
CA ASP A 300 -10.91 8.78 -7.83
C ASP A 300 -9.79 9.20 -6.83
N THR A 301 -8.55 9.41 -7.31
CA THR A 301 -7.37 9.61 -6.46
C THR A 301 -6.77 11.01 -6.59
N HIS A 302 -6.67 11.70 -5.45
CA HIS A 302 -5.90 12.94 -5.28
C HIS A 302 -4.84 12.76 -4.19
N VAL A 303 -3.58 12.97 -4.58
CA VAL A 303 -2.41 12.83 -3.70
C VAL A 303 -2.09 14.18 -3.05
N VAL A 304 -2.07 14.20 -1.72
CA VAL A 304 -1.63 15.34 -0.89
C VAL A 304 -0.35 14.99 -0.12
N THR A 305 -0.18 13.74 0.29
CA THR A 305 1.04 13.24 0.95
C THR A 305 1.49 11.89 0.37
N PRO A 306 2.81 11.60 0.35
CA PRO A 306 3.33 10.35 -0.22
C PRO A 306 3.06 9.12 0.65
N ASP A 307 2.66 9.31 1.91
CA ASP A 307 2.46 8.25 2.90
C ASP A 307 0.99 7.89 3.14
N GLY A 308 0.04 8.65 2.57
CA GLY A 308 -1.39 8.48 2.80
C GLY A 308 -1.84 8.88 4.21
N TYR A 309 -1.14 9.79 4.89
CA TYR A 309 -1.59 10.37 6.16
C TYR A 309 -2.89 11.19 5.99
N ASP A 310 -3.60 11.46 7.09
CA ASP A 310 -4.83 12.25 7.04
C ASP A 310 -4.54 13.71 6.67
N GLU A 311 -4.92 14.11 5.46
CA GLU A 311 -4.84 15.48 4.98
C GLU A 311 -6.11 15.90 4.23
N LYS A 312 -6.41 17.21 4.21
CA LYS A 312 -7.61 17.73 3.57
C LYS A 312 -7.55 17.52 2.05
N GLY A 313 -8.52 16.76 1.51
CA GLY A 313 -8.62 16.44 0.09
C GLY A 313 -7.89 15.17 -0.32
N GLN A 314 -7.18 14.49 0.59
CA GLN A 314 -6.56 13.20 0.26
C GLN A 314 -7.61 12.09 0.22
N HIS A 315 -7.84 11.54 -0.97
CA HIS A 315 -8.80 10.47 -1.25
C HIS A 315 -8.26 9.50 -2.33
N SER A 316 -8.85 8.31 -2.38
CA SER A 316 -8.70 7.27 -3.40
C SER A 316 -9.95 6.38 -3.32
N SER A 317 -10.07 5.35 -4.16
CA SER A 317 -11.18 4.39 -4.11
C SER A 317 -10.68 2.94 -3.97
N ALA A 318 -11.59 2.00 -3.68
CA ALA A 318 -11.20 0.59 -3.64
C ALA A 318 -10.76 0.09 -5.04
N TYR A 319 -11.32 0.66 -6.11
CA TYR A 319 -10.91 0.42 -7.48
C TYR A 319 -9.46 0.92 -7.72
N ASP A 320 -9.18 2.20 -7.43
CA ASP A 320 -7.87 2.83 -7.66
C ASP A 320 -6.75 2.18 -6.86
N LEU A 321 -6.99 1.91 -5.56
CA LEU A 321 -6.04 1.16 -4.73
C LEU A 321 -5.74 -0.22 -5.30
N THR A 322 -6.70 -0.84 -5.99
CA THR A 322 -6.50 -2.14 -6.65
C THR A 322 -5.75 -2.00 -7.98
N LEU A 323 -5.91 -0.90 -8.73
CA LEU A 323 -5.03 -0.56 -9.85
C LEU A 323 -3.57 -0.44 -9.40
N PHE A 324 -3.30 0.31 -8.32
CA PHE A 324 -1.94 0.48 -7.78
C PHE A 324 -1.32 -0.85 -7.35
N ALA A 325 -2.12 -1.73 -6.73
CA ALA A 325 -1.66 -3.08 -6.38
C ALA A 325 -1.37 -3.93 -7.62
N ARG A 326 -2.24 -3.94 -8.64
CA ARG A 326 -2.06 -4.72 -9.87
C ARG A 326 -0.86 -4.26 -10.70
N ALA A 327 -0.63 -2.95 -10.77
CA ALA A 327 0.54 -2.34 -11.43
C ALA A 327 1.82 -2.67 -10.67
N GLY A 328 1.88 -2.35 -9.37
CA GLY A 328 3.04 -2.62 -8.52
C GLY A 328 3.44 -4.10 -8.48
N LEU A 329 2.48 -5.03 -8.46
CA LEU A 329 2.76 -6.47 -8.49
C LEU A 329 3.43 -6.95 -9.79
N GLN A 330 3.48 -6.18 -10.87
CA GLN A 330 4.32 -6.53 -12.03
C GLN A 330 5.82 -6.43 -11.72
N ASN A 331 6.20 -5.63 -10.72
CA ASN A 331 7.59 -5.41 -10.32
C ASN A 331 8.06 -6.43 -9.27
N ASP A 332 9.11 -7.19 -9.59
CA ASP A 332 9.73 -8.21 -8.72
C ASP A 332 10.11 -7.68 -7.33
N ASP A 333 10.53 -6.42 -7.24
CA ASP A 333 10.97 -5.78 -6.00
C ASP A 333 9.78 -5.43 -5.11
N PHE A 334 8.70 -4.93 -5.71
CA PHE A 334 7.43 -4.71 -5.03
C PHE A 334 6.92 -6.03 -4.43
N ARG A 335 6.97 -7.11 -5.22
CA ARG A 335 6.59 -8.46 -4.76
C ARG A 335 7.48 -8.97 -3.63
N GLU A 336 8.80 -8.76 -3.70
CA GLU A 336 9.73 -9.08 -2.59
C GLU A 336 9.31 -8.35 -1.31
N TYR A 337 9.08 -7.05 -1.38
CA TYR A 337 8.85 -6.22 -0.19
C TYR A 337 7.46 -6.42 0.41
N CYS A 338 6.40 -6.53 -0.40
CA CYS A 338 5.04 -6.73 0.11
C CYS A 338 4.85 -8.13 0.72
N SER A 339 5.59 -9.15 0.25
CA SER A 339 5.54 -10.53 0.75
C SER A 339 6.53 -10.85 1.88
N THR A 340 7.43 -9.93 2.22
CA THR A 340 8.40 -10.14 3.31
C THR A 340 7.71 -10.04 4.66
N VAL A 341 7.80 -11.11 5.47
CA VAL A 341 7.15 -11.20 6.80
C VAL A 341 7.99 -10.56 7.91
N THR A 342 9.32 -10.73 7.87
CA THR A 342 10.27 -10.11 8.80
C THR A 342 11.54 -9.66 8.08
N ALA A 343 12.16 -8.59 8.58
CA ALA A 343 13.45 -8.11 8.10
C ALA A 343 14.27 -7.52 9.26
N LYS A 344 15.57 -7.29 9.03
CA LYS A 344 16.46 -6.67 10.02
C LYS A 344 16.99 -5.34 9.48
N LEU A 345 16.76 -4.27 10.23
CA LEU A 345 17.25 -2.92 9.90
C LEU A 345 18.47 -2.54 10.78
N PRO A 346 19.37 -1.66 10.31
CA PRO A 346 20.47 -1.13 11.12
C PRO A 346 20.00 -0.38 12.39
N LYS A 347 20.55 -0.74 13.56
CA LYS A 347 20.21 -0.17 14.89
C LYS A 347 21.27 0.74 15.49
N LYS A 348 22.56 0.40 15.34
CA LYS A 348 23.68 1.25 15.77
C LYS A 348 24.80 1.15 14.76
N GLN A 349 25.21 2.29 14.22
CA GLN A 349 26.32 2.39 13.28
C GLN A 349 27.47 3.15 13.95
N LYS A 350 28.64 2.53 14.04
CA LYS A 350 29.87 3.15 14.54
C LYS A 350 31.01 2.81 13.58
N LYS A 351 31.75 3.82 13.12
CA LYS A 351 32.87 3.64 12.19
C LYS A 351 33.86 2.60 12.75
N GLY A 352 34.20 1.59 11.94
CA GLY A 352 35.11 0.52 12.34
C GLY A 352 34.53 -0.55 13.29
N LYS A 353 33.21 -0.61 13.50
CA LYS A 353 32.55 -1.67 14.27
C LYS A 353 31.43 -2.34 13.48
N THR A 354 31.14 -3.59 13.81
CA THR A 354 29.98 -4.33 13.28
C THR A 354 28.69 -3.57 13.58
N THR A 355 27.85 -3.39 12.55
CA THR A 355 26.54 -2.76 12.68
C THR A 355 25.60 -3.66 13.49
N GLU A 356 25.08 -3.15 14.61
CA GLU A 356 23.97 -3.80 15.30
C GLU A 356 22.69 -3.68 14.47
N THR A 357 21.79 -4.67 14.53
CA THR A 357 20.49 -4.65 13.85
C THR A 357 19.32 -4.79 14.83
N PHE A 358 18.13 -4.37 14.40
CA PHE A 358 16.86 -4.68 15.06
C PHE A 358 15.91 -5.33 14.06
N GLU A 359 14.99 -6.15 14.54
CA GLU A 359 14.01 -6.83 13.69
C GLU A 359 12.75 -5.97 13.52
N ILE A 360 12.20 -5.97 12.31
CA ILE A 360 10.89 -5.45 11.96
C ILE A 360 10.03 -6.59 11.40
N GLN A 361 8.74 -6.53 11.68
CA GLN A 361 7.75 -7.51 11.26
C GLN A 361 6.63 -6.81 10.47
N ASN A 362 6.09 -7.50 9.47
CA ASN A 362 5.00 -7.03 8.64
C ASN A 362 3.71 -6.82 9.46
N THR A 363 3.08 -5.66 9.31
CA THR A 363 1.85 -5.28 10.03
C THR A 363 0.59 -5.87 9.41
N ASN A 364 0.66 -6.47 8.21
CA ASN A 364 -0.41 -7.28 7.64
C ASN A 364 -0.66 -8.53 8.51
N ARG A 365 -1.86 -8.60 9.10
CA ARG A 365 -2.25 -9.70 9.99
C ARG A 365 -2.66 -10.99 9.28
N LEU A 366 -2.93 -10.95 7.98
CA LEU A 366 -3.11 -12.17 7.19
C LEU A 366 -1.78 -12.94 7.00
N PHE A 367 -0.62 -12.28 7.11
CA PHE A 367 0.67 -13.00 7.20
C PHE A 367 0.98 -13.49 8.61
N THR A 368 0.80 -12.60 9.59
CA THR A 368 1.39 -12.78 10.93
C THR A 368 0.47 -13.48 11.92
N GLY A 369 -0.85 -13.41 11.69
CA GLY A 369 -1.86 -13.74 12.68
C GLY A 369 -1.90 -12.72 13.83
N GLU A 370 -3.06 -12.57 14.46
CA GLU A 370 -3.21 -11.82 15.71
C GLU A 370 -4.53 -12.22 16.40
N GLY A 371 -4.48 -12.57 17.69
CA GLY A 371 -5.66 -12.95 18.46
C GLY A 371 -6.41 -14.15 17.86
N ASP A 372 -7.63 -13.90 17.38
CA ASP A 372 -8.50 -14.89 16.72
C ASP A 372 -8.26 -15.01 15.20
N LEU A 373 -7.45 -14.12 14.62
CA LEU A 373 -7.09 -14.15 13.20
C LEU A 373 -5.89 -15.06 12.96
N SER A 374 -6.11 -16.19 12.29
CA SER A 374 -5.04 -17.06 11.79
C SER A 374 -4.43 -16.52 10.50
N PRO A 375 -3.14 -16.79 10.20
CA PRO A 375 -2.55 -16.50 8.90
C PRO A 375 -3.34 -17.13 7.74
N TYR A 376 -3.57 -16.36 6.68
CA TYR A 376 -4.37 -16.79 5.54
C TYR A 376 -3.52 -17.61 4.55
N LYS A 377 -4.01 -18.80 4.18
CA LYS A 377 -3.31 -19.67 3.23
C LYS A 377 -3.31 -19.05 1.83
N GLY A 378 -2.12 -18.86 1.27
CA GLY A 378 -1.91 -18.33 -0.08
C GLY A 378 -1.79 -16.81 -0.16
N ILE A 379 -1.90 -16.07 0.95
CA ILE A 379 -1.68 -14.60 0.95
C ILE A 379 -0.21 -14.29 0.60
N ALA A 380 -0.01 -13.30 -0.27
CA ALA A 380 1.30 -12.83 -0.71
C ALA A 380 1.48 -11.30 -0.65
N GLY A 381 0.51 -10.58 -0.09
CA GLY A 381 0.56 -9.13 0.06
C GLY A 381 -0.78 -8.53 0.48
N VAL A 382 -1.04 -7.23 0.25
CA VAL A 382 -0.10 -6.23 -0.27
C VAL A 382 0.18 -5.18 0.81
N LYS A 383 -0.83 -4.42 1.23
CA LYS A 383 -0.65 -3.33 2.19
C LYS A 383 -1.89 -3.03 3.01
N ASN A 384 -1.68 -2.73 4.28
CA ASN A 384 -2.65 -2.21 5.24
C ASN A 384 -2.50 -0.70 5.48
N GLY A 385 -3.57 -0.04 5.88
CA GLY A 385 -3.61 1.32 6.39
C GLY A 385 -4.58 1.46 7.56
N ASN A 386 -4.32 2.44 8.42
CA ASN A 386 -5.28 2.93 9.38
C ASN A 386 -4.96 4.38 9.74
N THR A 387 -5.94 5.27 9.68
CA THR A 387 -5.86 6.65 10.20
C THR A 387 -7.19 7.03 10.87
N THR A 388 -7.31 8.26 11.37
CA THR A 388 -8.54 8.72 12.05
C THR A 388 -9.67 8.90 11.05
N ASN A 389 -9.38 9.48 9.88
CA ASN A 389 -10.41 9.77 8.88
C ASN A 389 -10.70 8.58 7.96
N ALA A 390 -9.70 7.73 7.66
CA ALA A 390 -9.88 6.57 6.79
C ALA A 390 -10.57 5.37 7.48
N GLY A 391 -10.46 5.27 8.82
CA GLY A 391 -10.62 3.99 9.49
C GLY A 391 -9.57 2.98 9.00
N ALA A 392 -9.90 1.69 9.01
CA ALA A 392 -9.01 0.63 8.56
C ALA A 392 -9.15 0.36 7.05
N THR A 393 -8.03 0.30 6.33
CA THR A 393 -7.98 -0.02 4.89
C THR A 393 -7.00 -1.18 4.65
N PHE A 394 -7.28 -2.02 3.66
CA PHE A 394 -6.39 -3.11 3.29
C PHE A 394 -6.57 -3.52 1.83
N THR A 395 -5.45 -3.78 1.16
CA THR A 395 -5.41 -4.47 -0.13
C THR A 395 -4.59 -5.74 0.03
N GLY A 396 -5.23 -6.89 -0.24
CA GLY A 396 -4.66 -8.23 -0.16
C GLY A 396 -4.52 -8.87 -1.54
N VAL A 397 -3.46 -9.65 -1.74
CA VAL A 397 -3.32 -10.56 -2.89
C VAL A 397 -3.13 -11.98 -2.39
N ALA A 398 -3.82 -12.94 -2.99
CA ALA A 398 -3.62 -14.35 -2.68
C ALA A 398 -3.65 -15.23 -3.94
N GLU A 399 -2.86 -16.31 -3.93
CA GLU A 399 -2.90 -17.38 -4.94
C GLU A 399 -3.50 -18.67 -4.34
N ARG A 400 -4.39 -19.33 -5.10
CA ARG A 400 -4.80 -20.72 -4.87
C ARG A 400 -4.96 -21.43 -6.20
N ASP A 401 -4.35 -22.62 -6.30
CA ASP A 401 -4.47 -23.52 -7.46
C ASP A 401 -4.17 -22.87 -8.83
N GLY A 402 -3.33 -21.81 -8.83
CA GLY A 402 -2.96 -21.02 -10.01
C GLY A 402 -3.87 -19.83 -10.33
N LYS A 403 -5.00 -19.67 -9.64
CA LYS A 403 -5.82 -18.45 -9.68
C LYS A 403 -5.22 -17.42 -8.72
N VAL A 404 -5.09 -16.16 -9.15
CA VAL A 404 -4.67 -15.06 -8.28
C VAL A 404 -5.73 -13.97 -8.19
N LEU A 405 -6.10 -13.64 -6.96
CA LEU A 405 -7.12 -12.65 -6.65
C LEU A 405 -6.52 -11.48 -5.87
N LEU A 406 -6.98 -10.28 -6.24
CA LEU A 406 -6.79 -9.05 -5.50
C LEU A 406 -8.12 -8.68 -4.81
N VAL A 407 -8.03 -8.23 -3.56
CA VAL A 407 -9.17 -7.72 -2.80
C VAL A 407 -8.76 -6.47 -2.05
N THR A 408 -9.50 -5.38 -2.25
CA THR A 408 -9.39 -4.16 -1.44
C THR A 408 -10.64 -3.98 -0.59
N VAL A 409 -10.47 -3.61 0.68
CA VAL A 409 -11.54 -3.24 1.62
C VAL A 409 -11.17 -1.92 2.29
N MET A 410 -12.10 -0.98 2.33
CA MET A 410 -11.96 0.34 2.94
C MET A 410 -13.04 0.57 3.99
N ASN A 411 -12.62 1.02 5.17
CA ASN A 411 -13.44 1.46 6.29
C ASN A 411 -14.60 0.50 6.65
N PRO A 412 -14.31 -0.71 7.17
CA PRO A 412 -15.34 -1.62 7.66
C PRO A 412 -15.92 -1.15 9.00
N GLU A 413 -17.24 -1.04 9.04
CA GLU A 413 -18.00 -0.54 10.20
C GLU A 413 -18.22 -1.59 11.30
N ALA A 414 -17.93 -2.86 11.02
CA ALA A 414 -18.05 -3.95 11.98
C ALA A 414 -17.11 -3.75 13.18
N LYS A 415 -17.69 -3.77 14.38
CA LYS A 415 -16.97 -3.63 15.67
C LYS A 415 -16.16 -4.88 16.07
N GLU A 416 -15.87 -5.79 15.13
CA GLU A 416 -15.06 -6.98 15.41
C GLU A 416 -13.56 -6.69 15.32
N SER A 417 -12.75 -7.41 16.12
CA SER A 417 -11.29 -7.38 16.00
C SER A 417 -10.88 -7.66 14.56
N HIS A 418 -9.97 -6.85 14.01
CA HIS A 418 -9.38 -7.08 12.69
C HIS A 418 -10.39 -7.18 11.53
N ALA A 419 -11.54 -6.48 11.63
CA ALA A 419 -12.63 -6.51 10.64
C ALA A 419 -12.14 -6.42 9.18
N VAL A 420 -11.24 -5.47 8.85
CA VAL A 420 -10.71 -5.30 7.48
C VAL A 420 -10.02 -6.55 6.93
N TYR A 421 -9.28 -7.26 7.78
CA TYR A 421 -8.59 -8.50 7.42
C TYR A 421 -9.57 -9.67 7.32
N LYS A 422 -10.54 -9.75 8.24
CA LYS A 422 -11.57 -10.81 8.23
C LYS A 422 -12.50 -10.68 7.03
N GLU A 423 -12.94 -9.47 6.69
CA GLU A 423 -13.73 -9.21 5.48
C GLU A 423 -12.93 -9.53 4.22
N THR A 424 -11.65 -9.12 4.16
CA THR A 424 -10.79 -9.48 3.03
C THR A 424 -10.63 -10.99 2.89
N ALA A 425 -10.43 -11.73 3.99
CA ALA A 425 -10.37 -13.19 3.97
C ALA A 425 -11.69 -13.83 3.48
N ARG A 426 -12.84 -13.32 3.96
CA ARG A 426 -14.18 -13.75 3.51
C ARG A 426 -14.40 -13.49 2.01
N LEU A 427 -13.96 -12.35 1.50
CA LEU A 427 -14.04 -11.96 0.09
C LEU A 427 -13.09 -12.77 -0.80
N LEU A 428 -11.86 -13.05 -0.36
CA LEU A 428 -10.93 -13.92 -1.05
C LEU A 428 -11.47 -15.36 -1.12
N ASP A 429 -11.96 -15.90 0.01
CA ASP A 429 -12.58 -17.25 0.05
C ASP A 429 -13.80 -17.34 -0.87
N TRP A 430 -14.65 -16.31 -0.90
CA TRP A 430 -15.76 -16.21 -1.86
C TRP A 430 -15.25 -16.18 -3.31
N GLY A 431 -14.27 -15.33 -3.62
CA GLY A 431 -13.74 -15.17 -4.98
C GLY A 431 -13.15 -16.46 -5.55
N PHE A 432 -12.39 -17.22 -4.75
CA PHE A 432 -11.87 -18.52 -5.15
C PHE A 432 -12.98 -19.55 -5.37
N ALA A 433 -14.05 -19.52 -4.56
CA ALA A 433 -15.19 -20.41 -4.72
C ALA A 433 -16.12 -20.00 -5.88
N ALA A 434 -16.12 -18.73 -6.27
CA ALA A 434 -16.90 -18.13 -7.35
C ALA A 434 -16.20 -18.15 -8.72
N ASP A 435 -14.92 -18.50 -8.79
CA ASP A 435 -14.15 -18.55 -10.03
C ASP A 435 -14.82 -19.45 -11.09
N GLY A 436 -14.85 -18.95 -12.33
CA GLY A 436 -15.57 -19.56 -13.46
C GLY A 436 -17.10 -19.60 -13.35
N LYS A 437 -17.71 -19.04 -12.30
CA LYS A 437 -19.17 -19.12 -12.03
C LYS A 437 -19.86 -17.77 -11.93
N VAL A 438 -19.12 -16.66 -12.05
CA VAL A 438 -19.66 -15.30 -12.06
C VAL A 438 -19.34 -14.61 -13.37
N THR A 439 -20.25 -13.77 -13.86
CA THR A 439 -19.95 -12.86 -14.96
C THR A 439 -19.30 -11.60 -14.37
N PRO A 440 -18.18 -11.10 -14.90
CA PRO A 440 -17.56 -9.88 -14.41
C PRO A 440 -18.55 -8.70 -14.39
N VAL A 441 -18.52 -7.91 -13.32
CA VAL A 441 -19.31 -6.65 -13.19
C VAL A 441 -18.60 -5.47 -13.86
N GLY A 442 -17.31 -5.61 -14.13
CA GLY A 442 -16.45 -4.63 -14.79
C GLY A 442 -15.04 -5.20 -14.94
N HIS A 443 -14.07 -4.35 -15.25
CA HIS A 443 -12.65 -4.72 -15.37
C HIS A 443 -11.75 -3.59 -14.85
N LEU A 444 -10.58 -3.93 -14.34
CA LEU A 444 -9.50 -3.00 -14.06
C LEU A 444 -8.86 -2.56 -15.38
N VAL A 445 -8.99 -1.29 -15.72
CA VAL A 445 -8.37 -0.70 -16.93
C VAL A 445 -6.85 -0.86 -16.93
N LEU A 446 -6.26 -0.86 -18.14
CA LEU A 446 -4.81 -0.83 -18.32
C LEU A 446 -4.30 0.62 -18.27
N PRO A 447 -2.99 0.84 -18.01
CA PRO A 447 -2.38 2.17 -18.08
C PRO A 447 -2.56 2.82 -19.47
N LYS A 448 -2.57 4.16 -19.53
CA LYS A 448 -2.76 4.93 -20.78
C LYS A 448 -1.71 4.55 -21.84
N SER A 449 -0.46 4.34 -21.43
CA SER A 449 0.64 3.91 -22.31
C SER A 449 0.43 2.52 -22.94
N GLN A 450 -0.45 1.68 -22.39
CA GLN A 450 -0.78 0.35 -22.91
C GLN A 450 -2.07 0.34 -23.74
N THR A 451 -2.94 1.32 -23.57
CA THR A 451 -4.19 1.49 -24.36
C THR A 451 -4.02 2.43 -25.56
N ALA A 452 -2.97 3.25 -25.60
CA ALA A 452 -2.63 4.04 -26.78
C ALA A 452 -2.37 3.12 -27.99
N PRO A 453 -3.03 3.34 -29.15
CA PRO A 453 -2.73 2.58 -30.36
C PRO A 453 -1.27 2.86 -30.75
N SER A 454 -0.45 1.80 -30.78
CA SER A 454 0.92 1.88 -31.31
C SER A 454 0.87 2.53 -32.69
N ALA A 455 1.53 3.68 -32.83
CA ALA A 455 1.63 4.38 -34.10
C ALA A 455 2.21 3.42 -35.15
N THR A 456 1.38 3.02 -36.11
CA THR A 456 1.65 1.91 -37.02
C THR A 456 2.98 2.12 -37.72
N THR A 457 4.00 1.33 -37.34
CA THR A 457 5.22 1.16 -38.11
C THR A 457 4.88 0.32 -39.34
N SER A 458 4.25 0.97 -40.32
CA SER A 458 3.99 0.39 -41.63
C SER A 458 5.27 -0.26 -42.16
N PRO A 459 5.26 -1.55 -42.54
CA PRO A 459 6.42 -2.18 -43.13
C PRO A 459 6.81 -1.41 -44.38
N LYS A 460 8.04 -0.87 -44.40
CA LYS A 460 8.59 -0.16 -45.55
C LYS A 460 8.94 -1.18 -46.62
N GLY A 461 7.93 -1.64 -47.36
CA GLY A 461 8.11 -2.51 -48.51
C GLY A 461 8.84 -1.77 -49.64
N ASP A 462 9.94 -2.33 -50.12
CA ASP A 462 10.61 -1.85 -51.32
C ASP A 462 9.73 -2.06 -52.55
N ALA A 463 9.43 -0.97 -53.25
CA ALA A 463 8.91 -0.99 -54.62
C ALA A 463 9.51 0.20 -55.40
N GLY A 464 10.12 -0.10 -56.54
CA GLY A 464 10.79 0.89 -57.39
C GLY A 464 9.83 1.84 -58.14
N PRO A 465 10.38 2.85 -58.84
CA PRO A 465 9.58 3.97 -59.35
C PRO A 465 8.90 3.68 -60.69
N ALA A 466 7.64 4.08 -60.82
CA ALA A 466 6.93 4.22 -62.09
C ALA A 466 6.13 5.55 -62.14
N LYS A 467 6.02 6.12 -63.35
CA LYS A 467 5.53 7.49 -63.61
C LYS A 467 4.00 7.58 -63.78
N PRO A 468 3.40 8.80 -63.74
CA PRO A 468 1.97 8.99 -63.55
C PRO A 468 1.15 9.03 -64.86
N ALA A 469 -0.15 8.78 -64.74
CA ALA A 469 -1.17 9.18 -65.71
C ALA A 469 -2.47 9.57 -64.98
N ALA A 470 -3.18 10.57 -65.50
CA ALA A 470 -4.46 11.04 -64.96
C ALA A 470 -5.65 10.38 -65.67
N HIS A 471 -6.82 10.34 -65.04
CA HIS A 471 -7.96 11.20 -65.42
C HIS A 471 -9.17 11.03 -64.48
N ALA A 472 -9.97 12.09 -64.43
CA ALA A 472 -11.04 12.34 -63.47
C ALA A 472 -12.28 11.43 -63.54
N ALA A 473 -13.00 11.37 -62.42
CA ALA A 473 -14.45 11.56 -62.41
C ALA A 473 -14.87 12.27 -61.12
N VAL A 474 -15.63 13.36 -61.25
CA VAL A 474 -16.25 14.09 -60.13
C VAL A 474 -17.63 13.51 -59.87
N SER A 475 -18.04 13.40 -58.61
CA SER A 475 -19.43 13.15 -58.22
C SER A 475 -19.72 13.90 -56.91
N THR A 476 -20.48 14.98 -57.00
CA THR A 476 -20.79 15.87 -55.87
C THR A 476 -22.21 15.69 -55.37
N SER A 477 -22.34 15.32 -54.10
CA SER A 477 -23.50 15.57 -53.22
C SER A 477 -22.98 15.53 -51.77
N GLY A 478 -23.38 16.38 -50.83
CA GLY A 478 -24.28 17.54 -50.88
C GLY A 478 -24.82 17.83 -49.46
N GLY A 479 -24.40 18.94 -48.83
CA GLY A 479 -24.77 19.32 -47.45
C GLY A 479 -23.52 19.70 -46.64
N SER A 480 -23.28 20.97 -46.28
CA SER A 480 -23.96 21.78 -45.24
C SER A 480 -23.63 21.28 -43.82
N SER A 481 -23.10 22.06 -42.87
CA SER A 481 -22.91 23.52 -42.80
C SER A 481 -21.65 23.92 -42.01
N GLY A 482 -20.95 24.95 -42.47
CA GLY A 482 -19.83 25.54 -41.72
C GLY A 482 -20.33 26.51 -40.65
N MET A 483 -20.28 26.11 -39.38
CA MET A 483 -20.67 26.96 -38.24
C MET A 483 -19.73 26.81 -37.04
N GLY A 484 -18.41 26.79 -37.29
CA GLY A 484 -17.38 26.62 -36.26
C GLY A 484 -16.24 27.65 -36.27
N ILE A 485 -16.03 28.38 -37.38
CA ILE A 485 -14.84 29.25 -37.55
C ILE A 485 -15.18 30.74 -37.33
N ALA A 486 -16.44 31.15 -37.51
CA ALA A 486 -16.87 32.54 -37.33
C ALA A 486 -16.92 33.01 -35.86
N LEU A 487 -17.14 32.10 -34.90
CA LEU A 487 -17.25 32.45 -33.46
C LEU A 487 -15.89 32.63 -32.77
N ALA A 488 -14.83 31.97 -33.25
CA ALA A 488 -13.48 32.09 -32.68
C ALA A 488 -12.86 33.49 -32.89
N ILE A 489 -13.16 34.14 -34.02
CA ILE A 489 -12.58 35.44 -34.39
C ILE A 489 -13.20 36.59 -33.58
N ILE A 490 -14.50 36.52 -33.27
CA ILE A 490 -15.22 37.57 -32.52
C ILE A 490 -14.81 37.57 -31.04
N GLY A 491 -14.62 36.40 -30.43
CA GLY A 491 -14.19 36.30 -29.03
C GLY A 491 -12.79 36.89 -28.78
N GLY A 492 -11.83 36.64 -29.69
CA GLY A 492 -10.46 37.14 -29.56
C GLY A 492 -10.36 38.67 -29.56
N VAL A 493 -11.15 39.35 -30.40
CA VAL A 493 -11.13 40.82 -30.51
C VAL A 493 -11.64 41.49 -29.22
N LEU A 494 -12.67 40.95 -28.58
CA LEU A 494 -13.21 41.50 -27.34
C LEU A 494 -12.24 41.40 -26.15
N VAL A 495 -11.48 40.30 -26.04
CA VAL A 495 -10.47 40.13 -24.99
C VAL A 495 -9.31 41.13 -25.15
N VAL A 496 -8.85 41.35 -26.39
CA VAL A 496 -7.79 42.33 -26.69
C VAL A 496 -8.26 43.76 -26.38
N LEU A 497 -9.49 44.13 -26.75
CA LEU A 497 -10.06 45.45 -26.44
C LEU A 497 -10.24 45.67 -24.92
N ALA A 498 -10.70 44.66 -24.18
CA ALA A 498 -10.82 44.74 -22.72
C ALA A 498 -9.45 44.94 -22.04
N GLY A 499 -8.41 44.21 -22.50
CA GLY A 499 -7.03 44.37 -22.04
C GLY A 499 -6.47 45.77 -22.32
N ALA A 500 -6.71 46.31 -23.52
CA ALA A 500 -6.27 47.66 -23.90
C ALA A 500 -6.92 48.74 -23.01
N VAL A 501 -8.24 48.67 -22.79
CA VAL A 501 -8.96 49.61 -21.92
C VAL A 501 -8.45 49.54 -20.47
N PHE A 502 -8.18 48.34 -19.94
CA PHE A 502 -7.62 48.18 -18.59
C PHE A 502 -6.23 48.82 -18.44
N VAL A 503 -5.35 48.64 -19.42
CA VAL A 503 -3.99 49.22 -19.41
C VAL A 503 -4.03 50.75 -19.51
N VAL A 504 -4.89 51.32 -20.36
CA VAL A 504 -5.07 52.78 -20.46
C VAL A 504 -5.59 53.36 -19.14
N ARG A 505 -6.61 52.73 -18.55
CA ARG A 505 -7.23 53.19 -17.29
C ARG A 505 -6.29 53.09 -16.08
N LYS A 506 -5.33 52.15 -16.11
CA LYS A 506 -4.25 52.05 -15.10
C LYS A 506 -3.17 53.11 -15.27
N LYS A 507 -2.89 53.58 -16.50
CA LYS A 507 -1.85 54.58 -16.77
C LYS A 507 -2.31 56.02 -16.56
N TRP A 508 -3.56 56.36 -16.85
CA TRP A 508 -4.12 57.70 -16.62
C TRP A 508 -5.40 57.63 -15.75
N PRO A 509 -5.28 57.71 -14.41
CA PRO A 509 -6.44 57.87 -13.55
C PRO A 509 -7.09 59.24 -13.78
N VAL A 510 -8.36 59.23 -14.20
CA VAL A 510 -9.14 60.45 -14.44
C VAL A 510 -9.33 61.20 -13.12
N GLN A 511 -8.73 62.39 -13.01
CA GLN A 511 -9.00 63.31 -11.90
C GLN A 511 -10.47 63.74 -11.95
N LYS A 512 -11.25 63.36 -10.93
CA LYS A 512 -12.57 63.96 -10.71
C LYS A 512 -12.37 65.41 -10.28
N ARG A 513 -12.93 66.35 -11.05
CA ARG A 513 -13.22 67.69 -10.53
C ARG A 513 -14.37 67.60 -9.52
N SER A 514 -14.29 68.49 -8.53
CA SER A 514 -15.23 68.71 -7.42
C SER A 514 -16.69 68.84 -7.87
#